data_AF-A0A530KPR6-F1
#
_entry.id   AF-A0A530KPR6-F1
#
_cell.length_a   1.000
_cell.length_b   1.000
_cell.length_c   1.000
_cell.angle_alpha   90.00
_cell.angle_beta   90.00
_cell.angle_gamma   90.00
#
_symmetry.space_group_name_H-M   'P 1'
#
loop_
_entity.id
_entity.type
_entity.pdbx_description
1 polymer ?
#
loop_
_entity_poly.entity_id
_entity_poly.type
_entity_poly.pdbx_seq_one_letter_code
_entity_poly.pdbx_strand_id
1 'polypeptide(L)'
;MTTTPRLRADLPFPQAGEGVYIRFTNPDCDNLQGKFGPDWFADSVPRLNRFDTTYIRECVALGGKKDGKPFRIKYDELDCAMIEIVDVILDGLFLAMHGRKFEDHLDYLASVKNLEVKDDDSGNA
;
A
#
# COMPACT_ATOMS: atom_id res chain seq x y z
N MET A 1 15.18 -24.65 5.47
CA MET A 1 15.07 -23.24 5.08
C MET A 1 13.62 -22.83 5.26
N THR A 2 13.30 -22.16 6.37
CA THR A 2 11.98 -21.55 6.56
C THR A 2 11.94 -20.30 5.69
N THR A 3 11.16 -20.34 4.62
CA THR A 3 10.79 -19.13 3.87
C THR A 3 10.03 -18.22 4.82
N THR A 4 10.74 -17.30 5.47
CA THR A 4 10.13 -16.14 6.13
C THR A 4 9.20 -15.50 5.08
N PRO A 5 7.90 -15.34 5.36
CA PRO A 5 6.99 -14.68 4.44
C PRO A 5 7.62 -13.34 4.04
N ARG A 6 7.86 -13.13 2.73
CA ARG A 6 8.40 -11.87 2.22
C ARG A 6 7.59 -10.72 2.83
N LEU A 7 8.31 -9.86 3.54
CA LEU A 7 7.87 -8.76 4.39
C LEU A 7 6.47 -8.20 4.10
N ARG A 8 5.47 -8.64 4.86
CA ARG A 8 4.31 -7.80 5.19
C ARG A 8 4.77 -6.84 6.28
N ALA A 9 5.50 -5.80 5.89
CA ALA A 9 6.10 -4.86 6.84
C ALA A 9 5.00 -4.10 7.59
N ASP A 10 5.16 -3.97 8.90
CA ASP A 10 4.29 -3.18 9.75
C ASP A 10 4.70 -1.71 9.58
N LEU A 11 3.86 -0.88 8.94
CA LEU A 11 4.16 0.52 8.66
C LEU A 11 3.62 1.42 9.78
N PRO A 12 4.47 2.10 10.56
CA PRO A 12 4.01 2.98 11.62
C PRO A 12 2.97 3.99 11.10
N PHE A 13 1.88 4.16 11.84
CA PHE A 13 0.81 5.05 11.41
C PHE A 13 0.89 6.39 12.15
N PRO A 14 0.84 7.53 11.43
CA PRO A 14 1.04 8.85 12.03
C PRO A 14 -0.04 9.15 13.07
N GLN A 15 0.38 9.64 14.24
CA GLN A 15 -0.48 10.15 15.32
C GLN A 15 -1.57 9.19 15.84
N ALA A 16 -1.51 7.89 15.53
CA ALA A 16 -2.48 6.90 16.03
C ALA A 16 -2.11 6.30 17.40
N GLY A 17 -0.98 6.71 17.98
CA GLY A 17 -0.46 6.22 19.26
C GLY A 17 0.61 5.14 19.09
N GLU A 18 1.30 4.85 20.19
CA GLU A 18 2.43 3.93 20.21
C GLU A 18 2.04 2.50 19.79
N GLY A 19 2.87 1.90 18.92
CA GLY A 19 2.70 0.54 18.42
C GLY A 19 1.58 0.36 17.40
N VAL A 20 0.95 1.44 16.94
CA VAL A 20 -0.08 1.39 15.89
C VAL A 20 0.55 1.51 14.51
N TYR A 21 0.11 0.65 13.60
CA TYR A 21 0.65 0.54 12.25
C TYR A 21 -0.45 0.18 11.24
N ILE A 22 -0.17 0.43 9.95
CA ILE A 22 -0.95 -0.10 8.83
C ILE A 22 -0.29 -1.41 8.34
N ARG A 23 -1.13 -2.42 8.13
CA ARG A 23 -0.80 -3.62 7.38
C ARG A 23 -2.06 -4.25 6.81
N PHE A 24 -2.05 -4.52 5.50
CA PHE A 24 -3.13 -5.23 4.84
C PHE A 24 -2.82 -6.73 4.75
N THR A 25 -3.77 -7.55 5.20
CA THR A 25 -3.78 -8.99 5.00
C THR A 25 -4.61 -9.34 3.76
N ASN A 26 -4.51 -10.58 3.24
CA ASN A 26 -5.34 -10.99 2.09
C ASN A 26 -6.84 -10.79 2.37
N PRO A 27 -7.39 -11.15 3.56
CA PRO A 27 -8.78 -10.83 3.89
C PRO A 27 -9.11 -9.33 3.88
N ASP A 28 -8.17 -8.46 4.28
CA ASP A 28 -8.38 -7.01 4.22
C ASP A 28 -8.49 -6.54 2.76
N CYS A 29 -7.65 -7.07 1.87
CA CYS A 29 -7.73 -6.82 0.43
C CYS A 29 -9.03 -7.37 -0.19
N ASP A 30 -9.47 -8.56 0.19
CA ASP A 30 -10.73 -9.15 -0.27
C ASP A 30 -11.93 -8.27 0.14
N ASN A 31 -11.90 -7.69 1.35
CA ASN A 31 -12.91 -6.74 1.82
C ASN A 31 -12.89 -5.43 1.02
N LEU A 32 -11.70 -4.90 0.70
CA LEU A 32 -11.57 -3.73 -0.17
C LEU A 32 -12.10 -4.01 -1.58
N GLN A 33 -11.80 -5.17 -2.15
CA GLN A 33 -12.33 -5.62 -3.43
C GLN A 33 -13.85 -5.74 -3.40
N GLY A 34 -14.40 -6.35 -2.35
CA GLY A 34 -15.85 -6.49 -2.19
C GLY A 34 -16.58 -5.14 -2.11
N LYS A 35 -15.91 -4.11 -1.57
CA LYS A 35 -16.49 -2.77 -1.39
C LYS A 35 -16.30 -1.83 -2.58
N PHE A 36 -15.13 -1.85 -3.21
CA PHE A 36 -14.76 -0.90 -4.26
C PHE A 36 -14.73 -1.51 -5.67
N GLY A 37 -14.97 -2.82 -5.79
CA GLY A 37 -15.04 -3.53 -7.07
C GLY A 37 -13.75 -4.26 -7.43
N PRO A 38 -13.76 -5.00 -8.56
CA PRO A 38 -12.62 -5.83 -8.98
C PRO A 38 -11.33 -5.03 -9.23
N ASP A 39 -11.46 -3.78 -9.71
CA ASP A 39 -10.32 -2.91 -10.04
C ASP A 39 -9.84 -2.06 -8.85
N TRP A 40 -10.29 -2.35 -7.62
CA TRP A 40 -10.04 -1.53 -6.42
C TRP A 40 -8.57 -1.16 -6.20
N PHE A 41 -7.64 -2.05 -6.56
CA PHE A 41 -6.20 -1.81 -6.39
C PHE A 41 -5.64 -0.93 -7.50
N ALA A 42 -6.03 -1.16 -8.76
CA ALA A 42 -5.64 -0.29 -9.87
C ALA A 42 -6.17 1.16 -9.67
N ASP A 43 -7.34 1.26 -9.05
CA ASP A 43 -7.98 2.52 -8.66
C ASP A 43 -7.37 3.19 -7.43
N SER A 44 -6.50 2.50 -6.67
CA SER A 44 -6.01 2.99 -5.38
C SER A 44 -5.21 4.29 -5.50
N VAL A 45 -4.25 4.34 -6.42
CA VAL A 45 -3.40 5.53 -6.69
C VAL A 45 -4.23 6.75 -7.06
N PRO A 46 -5.11 6.74 -8.09
CA PRO A 46 -5.90 7.92 -8.43
C PRO A 46 -6.89 8.32 -7.32
N ARG A 47 -7.42 7.37 -6.54
CA ARG A 47 -8.30 7.67 -5.40
C ARG A 47 -7.56 8.34 -4.25
N LEU A 48 -6.35 7.87 -3.93
CA LEU A 48 -5.52 8.45 -2.89
C LEU A 48 -4.99 9.83 -3.28
N ASN A 49 -4.58 10.02 -4.54
CA ASN A 49 -4.12 11.31 -5.06
C ASN A 49 -5.19 12.41 -5.05
N ARG A 50 -6.47 12.04 -5.22
CA ARG A 50 -7.61 12.99 -5.11
C ARG A 50 -8.17 13.10 -3.69
N PHE A 51 -7.52 12.48 -2.71
CA PHE A 51 -7.96 12.43 -1.32
C PHE A 51 -9.41 11.91 -1.16
N ASP A 52 -9.73 10.79 -1.82
CA ASP A 52 -11.03 10.11 -1.66
C ASP A 52 -11.21 9.66 -0.21
N THR A 53 -11.92 10.47 0.58
CA THR A 53 -12.04 10.27 2.03
C THR A 53 -12.75 8.97 2.38
N THR A 54 -13.66 8.50 1.53
CA THR A 54 -14.34 7.22 1.74
C THR A 54 -13.33 6.09 1.60
N TYR A 55 -12.53 6.11 0.54
CA TYR A 55 -11.49 5.11 0.32
C TYR A 55 -10.43 5.12 1.44
N ILE A 56 -9.97 6.30 1.84
CA ILE A 56 -8.98 6.48 2.92
C ILE A 56 -9.51 5.90 4.24
N ARG A 57 -10.73 6.25 4.64
CA ARG A 57 -11.33 5.76 5.90
C ARG A 57 -11.43 4.24 5.94
N GLU A 58 -11.81 3.62 4.82
CA GLU A 58 -11.90 2.15 4.73
C GLU A 58 -10.52 1.49 4.80
N CYS A 59 -9.53 2.06 4.13
CA CYS A 59 -8.15 1.59 4.21
C CYS A 59 -7.63 1.65 5.65
N VAL A 60 -7.88 2.76 6.36
CA VAL A 60 -7.50 2.94 7.76
C VAL A 60 -8.24 1.96 8.68
N ALA A 61 -9.54 1.76 8.47
CA ALA A 61 -10.35 0.86 9.29
C ALA A 61 -9.93 -0.61 9.16
N LEU A 62 -9.58 -1.06 7.95
CA LEU A 62 -9.18 -2.45 7.70
C LEU A 62 -7.69 -2.68 7.99
N GLY A 63 -6.84 -1.77 7.55
CA GLY A 63 -5.39 -1.90 7.66
C GLY A 63 -4.82 -1.57 9.03
N GLY A 64 -5.54 -0.82 9.88
CA GLY A 64 -5.06 -0.43 11.21
C GLY A 64 -4.88 -1.62 12.14
N LYS A 65 -3.66 -1.83 12.64
CA LYS A 65 -3.31 -2.90 13.57
C LYS A 65 -2.50 -2.38 14.76
N LYS A 66 -2.55 -3.12 15.86
CA LYS A 66 -1.70 -2.95 17.04
C LYS A 66 -1.42 -4.33 17.64
N ASP A 67 -0.16 -4.63 17.95
CA ASP A 67 0.28 -5.92 18.51
C ASP A 67 -0.24 -7.13 17.70
N GLY A 68 -0.23 -7.03 16.36
CA GLY A 68 -0.70 -8.08 15.46
C GLY A 68 -2.22 -8.22 15.33
N LYS A 69 -3.01 -7.39 16.00
CA LYS A 69 -4.48 -7.47 16.02
C LYS A 69 -5.12 -6.25 15.33
N PRO A 70 -6.33 -6.37 14.79
CA PRO A 70 -7.09 -5.22 14.31
C PRO A 70 -7.21 -4.14 15.38
N PHE A 71 -6.92 -2.90 15.00
CA PHE A 71 -7.00 -1.74 15.87
C PHE A 71 -7.76 -0.62 15.17
N ARG A 72 -8.78 -0.09 15.84
CA ARG A 72 -9.57 1.01 15.29
C ARG A 72 -8.81 2.32 15.46
N ILE A 73 -8.18 2.77 14.39
CA ILE A 73 -7.61 4.12 14.30
C ILE A 73 -8.76 5.13 14.22
N LYS A 74 -8.72 6.12 15.10
CA LYS A 74 -9.71 7.21 15.10
C LYS A 74 -9.32 8.27 14.08
N TYR A 75 -9.57 7.96 12.82
CA TYR A 75 -9.19 8.81 11.67
C TYR A 75 -9.53 10.30 11.84
N ASP A 76 -10.73 10.60 12.37
CA ASP A 76 -11.21 11.97 12.55
C ASP A 76 -10.53 12.75 13.69
N GLU A 77 -9.78 12.06 14.56
CA GLU A 77 -9.06 12.66 15.69
C GLU A 77 -7.55 12.78 15.43
N LEU A 78 -7.07 12.41 14.22
CA LEU A 78 -5.65 12.46 13.88
C LEU A 78 -5.20 13.90 13.61
N ASP A 79 -4.13 14.31 14.28
CA ASP A 79 -3.49 15.62 14.11
C ASP A 79 -2.24 15.51 13.21
N CYS A 80 -2.45 15.13 11.95
CA CYS A 80 -1.38 15.03 10.95
C CYS A 80 -1.89 15.43 9.56
N ALA A 81 -0.96 15.70 8.65
CA ALA A 81 -1.32 16.04 7.28
C ALA A 81 -1.91 14.81 6.55
N MET A 82 -2.94 15.04 5.74
CA MET A 82 -3.61 13.95 5.01
C MET A 82 -2.66 13.20 4.05
N ILE A 83 -1.62 13.88 3.57
CA ILE A 83 -0.60 13.28 2.73
C ILE A 83 0.19 12.19 3.46
N GLU A 84 0.51 12.38 4.75
CA GLU A 84 1.22 11.38 5.55
C GLU A 84 0.38 10.10 5.71
N ILE A 85 -0.94 10.26 5.86
CA ILE A 85 -1.88 9.14 5.92
C ILE A 85 -1.92 8.41 4.58
N VAL A 86 -2.04 9.18 3.49
CA VAL A 86 -2.11 8.63 2.12
C VAL A 86 -0.84 7.84 1.78
N ASP A 87 0.34 8.38 2.07
CA ASP A 87 1.61 7.74 1.77
C ASP A 87 1.74 6.39 2.50
N VAL A 88 1.36 6.33 3.77
CA VAL A 88 1.39 5.08 4.55
C VAL A 88 0.37 4.06 4.03
N ILE A 89 -0.83 4.50 3.64
CA ILE A 89 -1.83 3.61 3.02
C ILE A 89 -1.28 3.06 1.70
N LEU A 90 -0.72 3.93 0.86
CA LEU A 90 -0.21 3.57 -0.45
C LEU A 90 0.92 2.53 -0.32
N ASP A 91 1.92 2.80 0.53
CA ASP A 91 2.97 1.83 0.82
C ASP A 91 2.40 0.52 1.37
N GLY A 92 1.41 0.58 2.26
CA GLY A 92 0.77 -0.61 2.83
C GLY A 92 0.09 -1.49 1.78
N LEU A 93 -0.63 -0.87 0.85
CA LEU A 93 -1.31 -1.56 -0.25
C LEU A 93 -0.29 -2.19 -1.22
N PHE A 94 0.76 -1.44 -1.59
CA PHE A 94 1.82 -1.95 -2.47
C PHE A 94 2.62 -3.08 -1.82
N LEU A 95 2.89 -3.01 -0.52
CA LEU A 95 3.52 -4.11 0.21
C LEU A 95 2.65 -5.37 0.21
N ALA A 96 1.33 -5.22 0.36
CA ALA A 96 0.41 -6.35 0.34
C ALA A 96 0.31 -7.01 -1.04
N MET A 97 0.27 -6.21 -2.12
CA MET A 97 0.07 -6.70 -3.48
C MET A 97 1.37 -7.09 -4.21
N HIS A 98 2.46 -6.40 -3.91
CA HIS A 98 3.72 -6.51 -4.64
C HIS A 98 4.93 -6.83 -3.77
N GLY A 99 4.79 -6.83 -2.45
CA GLY A 99 5.88 -7.10 -1.52
C GLY A 99 6.96 -6.01 -1.50
N ARG A 100 6.62 -4.79 -1.91
CA ARG A 100 7.50 -3.61 -1.97
C ARG A 100 6.70 -2.34 -1.76
N LYS A 101 7.37 -1.25 -1.38
CA LYS A 101 6.75 0.07 -1.24
C LYS A 101 6.37 0.67 -2.60
N PHE A 102 5.62 1.77 -2.58
CA PHE A 102 5.21 2.42 -3.81
C PHE A 102 6.39 2.97 -4.60
N GLU A 103 7.30 3.70 -3.96
CA GLU A 103 8.50 4.24 -4.59
C GLU A 103 9.37 3.12 -5.21
N ASP A 104 9.64 2.07 -4.45
CA ASP A 104 10.38 0.89 -4.92
C ASP A 104 9.70 0.22 -6.14
N HIS A 105 8.37 0.30 -6.22
CA HIS A 105 7.65 -0.23 -7.37
C HIS A 105 7.79 0.65 -8.61
N LEU A 106 7.77 1.97 -8.46
CA LEU A 106 8.02 2.89 -9.57
C LEU A 106 9.43 2.71 -10.13
N ASP A 107 10.43 2.57 -9.25
CA ASP A 107 11.82 2.30 -9.64
C ASP A 107 11.95 0.96 -10.37
N TYR A 108 11.27 -0.09 -9.87
CA TYR A 108 11.21 -1.38 -10.54
C TYR A 108 10.65 -1.25 -11.96
N LEU A 109 9.52 -0.57 -12.15
CA LEU A 109 8.91 -0.38 -13.48
C LEU A 109 9.83 0.40 -14.42
N ALA A 110 10.49 1.45 -13.94
CA ALA A 110 11.47 2.20 -14.71
C ALA A 110 12.66 1.31 -15.14
N SER A 111 13.15 0.45 -14.23
CA SER A 111 14.26 -0.47 -14.52
C SER A 111 13.89 -1.56 -15.53
N VAL A 112 12.68 -2.15 -15.44
CA VAL A 112 12.20 -3.18 -16.37
C VAL A 112 12.00 -2.60 -17.76
N LYS A 113 11.40 -1.42 -17.87
CA LYS A 113 11.25 -0.73 -19.16
C LYS A 113 12.60 -0.46 -19.84
N ASN A 114 13.64 -0.18 -19.05
CA ASN A 114 15.00 0.02 -19.57
C ASN A 114 15.71 -1.29 -19.98
N LEU A 115 15.23 -2.46 -19.53
CA LEU A 115 15.72 -3.76 -19.97
C LEU A 115 15.11 -4.16 -21.31
N GLU A 116 13.81 -3.93 -21.51
CA GLU A 116 13.11 -4.24 -22.78
C GLU A 116 13.66 -3.44 -23.98
N VAL A 117 14.18 -2.23 -23.76
CA VAL A 117 14.75 -1.39 -24.84
C VAL A 117 16.15 -1.86 -25.26
N LYS A 118 16.87 -2.62 -24.44
CA LYS A 118 18.26 -3.03 -24.74
C LYS A 118 18.36 -4.28 -25.61
N ASP A 119 17.28 -5.03 -25.80
CA ASP A 119 17.30 -6.24 -26.62
C ASP A 119 17.17 -5.93 -28.14
N ASP A 120 16.64 -4.76 -28.52
CA ASP A 120 16.49 -4.35 -29.93
C ASP A 120 17.74 -3.66 -30.53
N ASP A 121 18.77 -3.36 -29.73
CA ASP A 121 20.01 -2.73 -30.19
C ASP A 121 21.16 -3.74 -30.41
N SER A 122 20.85 -5.04 -30.46
CA SER A 122 21.77 -6.04 -31.02
C SER A 122 21.68 -6.01 -32.56
N GLY A 123 22.19 -4.91 -33.11
CA GLY A 123 22.40 -4.70 -34.53
C GLY A 123 23.18 -5.87 -35.14
N ASN A 124 22.55 -6.53 -36.10
CA ASN A 124 23.23 -7.44 -37.01
C ASN A 124 23.78 -6.58 -38.16
N ALA A 125 25.02 -6.12 -37.99
CA ALA A 125 25.86 -5.60 -39.06
C ALA A 125 26.39 -6.74 -39.94
#